data_AF-K1SZK8-F1
#
_entry.id   AF-K1SZK8-F1
#
_cell.length_a   1.000
_cell.length_b   1.000
_cell.length_c   1.000
_cell.angle_alpha   90.00
_cell.angle_beta   90.00
_cell.angle_gamma   90.00
#
_symmetry.space_group_name_H-M   'P 1'
#
loop_
_entity.id
_entity.type
_entity.pdbx_description
1 polymer ?
#
loop_
_entity_poly.entity_id
_entity_poly.type
_entity_poly.pdbx_seq_one_letter_code
_entity_poly.pdbx_strand_id
1 'polypeptide(L)'
;TLIKVNKANSPQKGKISISKEGELFYGVNVSGGIDENGNEISTVYQPVYETAGLAGATYEIRAAENIITPDGTIHNKKGDLVDTVTTGKDGIAVSKTLYLGKYSIKETHAPYGMVLNDEVHTVELTYTDQTVKLTETATSFFNERQKVKVNLEKWLETNEAFDIGTNGEIKNISFGLFAEKEIVSSSGTSIPADGLIEIITLDEKGNGYVNTELPFGSYYVKELSTDEHYILSDKKYPVV
;
A
#
# COMPACT_ATOMS: atom_id res chain seq x y z
N THR A 1 57.15 -30.92 -28.21
CA THR A 1 56.57 -29.56 -28.07
C THR A 1 55.59 -29.57 -26.93
N LEU A 2 55.87 -28.83 -25.86
CA LEU A 2 54.95 -28.71 -24.72
C LEU A 2 53.90 -27.65 -25.08
N ILE A 3 52.69 -28.07 -25.45
CA ILE A 3 51.57 -27.15 -25.66
C ILE A 3 51.01 -26.81 -24.28
N LYS A 4 51.39 -25.65 -23.73
CA LYS A 4 50.72 -25.08 -22.54
C LYS A 4 49.37 -24.52 -22.98
N VAL A 5 48.29 -25.21 -22.63
CA VAL A 5 46.94 -24.65 -22.70
C VAL A 5 46.72 -23.83 -21.43
N ASN A 6 46.92 -22.52 -21.50
CA ASN A 6 46.49 -21.61 -20.44
C ASN A 6 44.98 -21.44 -20.56
N LYS A 7 44.21 -22.17 -19.74
CA LYS A 7 42.79 -21.90 -19.55
C LYS A 7 42.66 -20.95 -18.35
N ALA A 8 42.47 -19.66 -18.62
CA ALA A 8 42.23 -18.70 -17.55
C ALA A 8 40.92 -19.06 -16.84
N ASN A 9 40.96 -19.16 -15.51
CA ASN A 9 39.73 -19.27 -14.73
C ASN A 9 39.09 -17.87 -14.64
N SER A 10 37.80 -17.75 -14.94
CA SER A 10 37.08 -16.49 -14.78
C SER A 10 36.46 -16.46 -13.39
N PRO A 11 36.48 -15.30 -12.69
CA PRO A 11 35.84 -15.21 -11.38
C PRO A 11 34.34 -15.52 -11.50
N GLN A 12 33.83 -16.34 -10.57
CA GLN A 12 32.39 -16.57 -10.44
C GLN A 12 31.69 -15.24 -10.17
N LYS A 13 30.47 -15.10 -10.68
CA LYS A 13 29.63 -13.92 -10.49
C LYS A 13 28.27 -14.34 -9.94
N GLY A 14 27.43 -13.38 -9.59
CA GLY A 14 26.07 -13.66 -9.16
C GLY A 14 25.07 -12.60 -9.57
N LYS A 15 23.80 -12.87 -9.26
CA LYS A 15 22.70 -11.92 -9.33
C LYS A 15 22.02 -11.80 -7.98
N ILE A 16 21.50 -10.62 -7.72
CA ILE A 16 20.68 -10.33 -6.55
C ILE A 16 19.24 -10.20 -7.06
N SER A 17 18.34 -11.01 -6.52
CA SER A 17 16.91 -10.91 -6.73
C SER A 17 16.28 -10.17 -5.56
N ILE A 18 15.39 -9.22 -5.86
CA ILE A 18 14.67 -8.42 -4.88
C ILE A 18 13.19 -8.67 -5.11
N SER A 19 12.48 -9.12 -4.08
CA SER A 19 11.02 -9.14 -4.07
C SER A 19 10.48 -7.94 -3.30
N LYS A 20 9.41 -7.34 -3.83
CA LYS A 20 8.69 -6.24 -3.23
C LYS A 20 7.23 -6.64 -3.07
N GLU A 21 6.77 -6.59 -1.83
CA GLU A 21 5.36 -6.81 -1.49
C GLU A 21 4.76 -5.57 -0.81
N GLY A 22 3.44 -5.50 -0.77
CA GLY A 22 2.68 -4.52 0.00
C GLY A 22 1.18 -4.69 -0.17
N GLU A 23 0.42 -3.89 0.56
CA GLU A 23 -1.04 -3.99 0.62
C GLU A 23 -1.70 -3.32 -0.61
N LEU A 24 -2.48 -4.10 -1.36
CA LEU A 24 -3.28 -3.61 -2.49
C LEU A 24 -4.77 -3.65 -2.16
N PHE A 25 -5.53 -2.68 -2.67
CA PHE A 25 -6.98 -2.75 -2.70
C PHE A 25 -7.41 -3.89 -3.63
N TYR A 26 -7.66 -5.05 -3.03
CA TYR A 26 -7.84 -6.30 -3.73
C TYR A 26 -9.29 -6.55 -4.09
N GLY A 27 -10.22 -6.31 -3.16
CA GLY A 27 -11.60 -6.73 -3.30
C GLY A 27 -12.59 -5.79 -2.62
N VAL A 28 -13.87 -6.08 -2.80
CA VAL A 28 -14.98 -5.41 -2.12
C VAL A 28 -15.90 -6.47 -1.55
N ASN A 29 -16.10 -6.43 -0.24
CA ASN A 29 -17.15 -7.18 0.42
C ASN A 29 -18.45 -6.38 0.34
N VAL A 30 -19.51 -7.02 -0.18
CA VAL A 30 -20.82 -6.40 -0.30
C VAL A 30 -21.77 -7.05 0.71
N SER A 31 -22.38 -6.24 1.56
CA SER A 31 -23.45 -6.64 2.48
C SER A 31 -24.71 -5.83 2.22
N GLY A 32 -25.85 -6.28 2.73
CA GLY A 32 -27.16 -5.66 2.53
C GLY A 32 -28.23 -6.71 2.25
N GLY A 33 -29.44 -6.26 1.92
CA GLY A 33 -30.55 -7.14 1.54
C GLY A 33 -31.78 -6.87 2.37
N ILE A 34 -32.47 -7.93 2.79
CA ILE A 34 -33.70 -7.84 3.57
C ILE A 34 -33.51 -8.69 4.83
N ASP A 35 -33.86 -8.15 6.00
CA ASP A 35 -33.81 -8.88 7.27
C ASP A 35 -34.94 -9.93 7.38
N GLU A 36 -34.92 -10.72 8.46
CA GLU A 36 -35.94 -11.77 8.71
C GLU A 36 -37.37 -11.22 8.86
N ASN A 37 -37.51 -9.92 9.12
CA ASN A 37 -38.78 -9.22 9.31
C ASN A 37 -39.27 -8.52 8.02
N GLY A 38 -38.51 -8.59 6.93
CA GLY A 38 -38.86 -7.92 5.68
C GLY A 38 -38.35 -6.48 5.56
N ASN A 39 -37.51 -6.00 6.50
CA ASN A 39 -36.95 -4.65 6.44
C ASN A 39 -35.73 -4.61 5.51
N GLU A 40 -35.63 -3.55 4.72
CA GLU A 40 -34.49 -3.32 3.83
C GLU A 40 -33.24 -2.91 4.65
N ILE A 41 -32.14 -3.61 4.42
CA ILE A 41 -30.82 -3.31 4.96
C ILE A 41 -30.02 -2.65 3.82
N SER A 42 -29.54 -1.43 4.08
CA SER A 42 -28.73 -0.68 3.12
C SER A 42 -27.56 -1.51 2.60
N THR A 43 -27.33 -1.47 1.28
CA THR A 43 -26.16 -2.14 0.69
C THR A 43 -24.89 -1.38 1.06
N VAL A 44 -23.93 -2.07 1.66
CA VAL A 44 -22.64 -1.51 2.09
C VAL A 44 -21.49 -2.20 1.36
N TYR A 45 -20.55 -1.41 0.85
CA TYR A 45 -19.38 -1.84 0.10
C TYR A 45 -18.12 -1.61 0.93
N GLN A 46 -17.60 -2.67 1.53
CA GLN A 46 -16.41 -2.64 2.39
C GLN A 46 -15.16 -3.02 1.59
N PRO A 47 -14.15 -2.13 1.50
CA PRO A 47 -12.87 -2.44 0.87
C PRO A 47 -12.16 -3.62 1.54
N VAL A 48 -11.51 -4.46 0.72
CA VAL A 48 -10.67 -5.57 1.17
C VAL A 48 -9.27 -5.37 0.62
N TYR A 49 -8.27 -5.50 1.48
CA TYR A 49 -6.87 -5.37 1.13
C TYR A 49 -6.15 -6.71 1.27
N GLU A 50 -5.22 -6.98 0.35
CA GLU A 50 -4.35 -8.17 0.39
C GLU A 50 -2.91 -7.79 0.09
N THR A 51 -1.98 -8.59 0.60
CA THR A 51 -0.56 -8.46 0.26
C THR A 51 -0.29 -9.07 -1.11
N ALA A 52 0.36 -8.31 -1.98
CA ALA A 52 0.77 -8.79 -3.31
C ALA A 52 2.10 -8.15 -3.76
N GLY A 53 2.67 -8.70 -4.84
CA GLY A 53 3.86 -8.15 -5.48
C GLY A 53 3.61 -6.75 -6.06
N LEU A 54 4.52 -5.80 -5.78
CA LEU A 54 4.38 -4.42 -6.21
C LEU A 54 5.36 -4.05 -7.32
N ALA A 55 4.83 -3.58 -8.44
CA ALA A 55 5.59 -3.04 -9.55
C ALA A 55 6.02 -1.59 -9.31
N GLY A 56 7.16 -1.20 -9.89
CA GLY A 56 7.61 0.19 -9.93
C GLY A 56 8.45 0.64 -8.72
N ALA A 57 8.74 -0.25 -7.76
CA ALA A 57 9.70 0.05 -6.70
C ALA A 57 11.11 0.08 -7.29
N THR A 58 11.88 1.12 -7.02
CA THR A 58 13.26 1.26 -7.51
C THR A 58 14.26 1.13 -6.37
N TYR A 59 15.32 0.36 -6.61
CA TYR A 59 16.37 0.08 -5.65
C TYR A 59 17.73 0.48 -6.18
N GLU A 60 18.55 1.02 -5.30
CA GLU A 60 19.98 1.12 -5.50
C GLU A 60 20.69 -0.06 -4.82
N ILE A 61 21.57 -0.71 -5.56
CA ILE A 61 22.49 -1.73 -5.05
C ILE A 61 23.88 -1.08 -5.00
N ARG A 62 24.48 -1.04 -3.81
CA ARG A 62 25.81 -0.47 -3.56
C ARG A 62 26.74 -1.50 -2.99
N ALA A 63 28.04 -1.39 -3.27
CA ALA A 63 29.04 -2.25 -2.64
C ALA A 63 29.13 -1.93 -1.14
N ALA A 64 28.91 -2.92 -0.26
CA ALA A 64 29.01 -2.73 1.20
C ALA A 64 30.46 -2.84 1.71
N GLU A 65 31.36 -3.35 0.87
CA GLU A 65 32.80 -3.47 1.08
C GLU A 65 33.55 -3.23 -0.24
N ASN A 66 34.88 -3.27 -0.20
CA ASN A 66 35.65 -3.33 -1.44
C ASN A 66 35.46 -4.71 -2.07
N ILE A 67 34.97 -4.75 -3.31
CA ILE A 67 34.75 -5.97 -4.07
C ILE A 67 36.05 -6.31 -4.80
N ILE A 68 36.73 -7.36 -4.34
CA ILE A 68 38.08 -7.73 -4.77
C ILE A 68 38.08 -9.17 -5.26
N THR A 69 38.59 -9.42 -6.47
CA THR A 69 38.79 -10.78 -6.99
C THR A 69 40.09 -11.41 -6.49
N PRO A 70 40.26 -12.74 -6.56
CA PRO A 70 41.44 -13.43 -6.02
C PRO A 70 42.80 -12.99 -6.62
N ASP A 71 42.79 -12.36 -7.80
CA ASP A 71 43.96 -11.76 -8.43
C ASP A 71 44.36 -10.39 -7.83
N GLY A 72 43.61 -9.90 -6.84
CA GLY A 72 43.81 -8.62 -6.17
C GLY A 72 43.16 -7.42 -6.86
N THR A 73 42.44 -7.63 -7.97
CA THR A 73 41.77 -6.55 -8.70
C THR A 73 40.57 -6.04 -7.90
N ILE A 74 40.53 -4.73 -7.63
CA ILE A 74 39.37 -4.05 -7.01
C ILE A 74 38.38 -3.69 -8.13
N HIS A 75 37.20 -4.31 -8.12
CA HIS A 75 36.15 -4.02 -9.10
C HIS A 75 35.22 -2.89 -8.67
N ASN A 76 34.93 -2.78 -7.37
CA ASN A 76 34.13 -1.72 -6.77
C ASN A 76 34.68 -1.38 -5.38
N LYS A 77 34.69 -0.10 -5.03
CA LYS A 77 34.99 0.36 -3.68
C LYS A 77 33.73 0.35 -2.83
N LYS A 78 33.91 0.24 -1.51
CA LYS A 78 32.81 0.40 -0.56
C LYS A 78 32.06 1.71 -0.83
N GLY A 79 30.74 1.63 -1.00
CA GLY A 79 29.82 2.74 -1.27
C GLY A 79 29.51 2.97 -2.75
N ASP A 80 30.26 2.37 -3.67
CA ASP A 80 30.03 2.51 -5.11
C ASP A 80 28.63 2.00 -5.48
N LEU A 81 27.89 2.79 -6.27
CA LEU A 81 26.64 2.35 -6.88
C LEU A 81 26.97 1.32 -7.96
N VAL A 82 26.53 0.08 -7.73
CA VAL A 82 26.82 -1.02 -8.65
C VAL A 82 25.66 -1.27 -9.59
N ASP A 83 24.41 -1.07 -9.18
CA ASP A 83 23.25 -1.23 -10.05
C ASP A 83 22.02 -0.45 -9.55
N THR A 84 21.08 -0.21 -10.46
CA THR A 84 19.76 0.33 -10.15
C THR A 84 18.72 -0.55 -10.83
N VAL A 85 17.76 -1.06 -10.08
CA VAL A 85 16.73 -1.98 -10.59
C VAL A 85 15.34 -1.55 -10.18
N THR A 86 14.35 -1.86 -11.01
CA THR A 86 12.93 -1.55 -10.75
C THR A 86 12.10 -2.82 -10.82
N THR A 87 11.16 -3.01 -9.90
CA THR A 87 10.32 -4.22 -9.83
C THR A 87 9.28 -4.29 -10.95
N GLY A 88 9.11 -5.50 -11.49
CA GLY A 88 8.10 -5.83 -12.48
C GLY A 88 6.71 -6.07 -11.89
N LYS A 89 5.77 -6.51 -12.73
CA LYS A 89 4.37 -6.80 -12.35
C LYS A 89 4.22 -7.91 -11.32
N ASP A 90 5.21 -8.80 -11.24
CA ASP A 90 5.31 -9.87 -10.25
C ASP A 90 5.92 -9.40 -8.92
N GLY A 91 6.29 -8.12 -8.80
CA GLY A 91 6.98 -7.57 -7.64
C GLY A 91 8.47 -7.92 -7.59
N ILE A 92 9.06 -8.47 -8.66
CA ILE A 92 10.45 -8.93 -8.67
C ILE A 92 11.33 -7.99 -9.49
N ALA A 93 12.52 -7.70 -8.98
CA ALA A 93 13.62 -7.08 -9.70
C ALA A 93 14.87 -7.96 -9.60
N VAL A 94 15.67 -8.01 -10.65
CA VAL A 94 16.91 -8.80 -10.67
C VAL A 94 18.06 -7.92 -11.15
N SER A 95 19.17 -7.92 -10.41
CA SER A 95 20.37 -7.16 -10.77
C SER A 95 20.99 -7.66 -12.07
N LYS A 96 21.85 -6.83 -12.66
CA LYS A 96 22.86 -7.30 -13.59
C LYS A 96 23.80 -8.30 -12.91
N THR A 97 24.65 -8.95 -13.69
CA THR A 97 25.65 -9.87 -13.16
C THR A 97 26.75 -9.12 -12.40
N LEU A 98 26.91 -9.40 -11.11
CA LEU A 98 27.84 -8.76 -10.16
C LEU A 98 28.95 -9.70 -9.71
N TYR A 99 30.08 -9.16 -9.26
CA TYR A 99 31.16 -9.96 -8.66
C TYR A 99 30.75 -10.47 -7.26
N LEU A 100 31.42 -11.52 -6.78
CA LEU A 100 31.21 -12.00 -5.41
C LEU A 100 31.65 -10.96 -4.38
N GLY A 101 30.93 -10.85 -3.26
CA GLY A 101 31.17 -9.89 -2.18
C GLY A 101 29.88 -9.37 -1.55
N LYS A 102 30.00 -8.41 -0.61
CA LYS A 102 28.87 -7.83 0.12
C LYS A 102 28.29 -6.59 -0.55
N TYR A 103 26.96 -6.53 -0.58
CA TYR A 103 26.19 -5.44 -1.18
C TYR A 103 25.11 -4.94 -0.22
N SER A 104 24.88 -3.62 -0.22
CA SER A 104 23.74 -2.98 0.46
C SER A 104 22.69 -2.57 -0.55
N ILE A 105 21.42 -2.79 -0.23
CA ILE A 105 20.28 -2.57 -1.11
C ILE A 105 19.34 -1.59 -0.38
N LYS A 106 18.97 -0.50 -1.05
CA LYS A 106 18.06 0.52 -0.50
C LYS A 106 16.98 0.87 -1.51
N GLU A 107 15.71 0.91 -1.09
CA GLU A 107 14.62 1.46 -1.89
C GLU A 107 14.80 2.99 -2.01
N THR A 108 14.79 3.51 -3.24
CA THR A 108 14.92 4.95 -3.52
C THR A 108 13.64 5.53 -4.12
N HIS A 109 12.74 4.68 -4.60
CA HIS A 109 11.43 5.09 -5.08
C HIS A 109 10.40 4.00 -4.73
N ALA A 110 9.37 4.39 -3.98
CA ALA A 110 8.25 3.52 -3.65
C ALA A 110 7.28 3.41 -4.84
N PRO A 111 6.56 2.30 -4.98
CA PRO A 111 5.40 2.21 -5.88
C PRO A 111 4.37 3.31 -5.58
N TYR A 112 3.59 3.68 -6.60
CA TYR A 112 2.51 4.66 -6.43
C TYR A 112 1.55 4.27 -5.30
N GLY A 113 1.24 5.23 -4.42
CA GLY A 113 0.32 5.03 -3.30
C GLY A 113 0.93 4.32 -2.08
N MET A 114 2.22 3.99 -2.11
CA MET A 114 2.94 3.35 -1.02
C MET A 114 3.84 4.33 -0.28
N VAL A 115 4.10 4.03 0.99
CA VAL A 115 5.11 4.73 1.79
C VAL A 115 6.48 4.17 1.43
N LEU A 116 7.47 5.06 1.25
CA LEU A 116 8.86 4.67 1.00
C LEU A 116 9.43 3.93 2.20
N ASN A 117 10.03 2.76 1.96
CA ASN A 117 10.74 2.03 2.99
C ASN A 117 12.21 2.46 3.03
N ASP A 118 12.63 3.05 4.15
CA ASP A 118 14.01 3.52 4.35
C ASP A 118 14.99 2.44 4.84
N GLU A 119 14.53 1.20 5.01
CA GLU A 119 15.34 0.06 5.44
C GLU A 119 16.44 -0.26 4.41
N VAL A 120 17.60 -0.66 4.92
CA VAL A 120 18.76 -1.06 4.11
C VAL A 120 19.07 -2.52 4.37
N HIS A 121 18.93 -3.36 3.35
CA HIS A 121 19.30 -4.77 3.44
C HIS A 121 20.75 -4.98 3.00
N THR A 122 21.46 -5.87 3.68
CA THR A 122 22.81 -6.29 3.27
C THR A 122 22.77 -7.75 2.85
N VAL A 123 23.27 -8.05 1.65
CA VAL A 123 23.37 -9.41 1.11
C VAL A 123 24.81 -9.71 0.74
N GLU A 124 25.16 -10.99 0.70
CA GLU A 124 26.49 -11.46 0.29
C GLU A 124 26.37 -12.44 -0.86
N LEU A 125 27.03 -12.13 -1.98
CA LEU A 125 27.22 -13.08 -3.07
C LEU A 125 28.47 -13.90 -2.76
N THR A 126 28.28 -15.12 -2.29
CA THR A 126 29.36 -16.05 -1.95
C THR A 126 29.58 -17.09 -3.02
N TYR A 127 30.74 -17.73 -2.94
CA TYR A 127 31.08 -18.87 -3.77
C TYR A 127 30.25 -20.09 -3.38
N THR A 128 29.58 -20.72 -4.36
CA THR A 128 28.75 -21.91 -4.12
C THR A 128 29.41 -23.19 -4.60
N ASP A 129 29.85 -23.25 -5.87
CA ASP A 129 30.54 -24.42 -6.44
C ASP A 129 31.36 -24.06 -7.70
N GLN A 130 32.45 -24.78 -7.95
CA GLN A 130 33.31 -24.72 -9.16
C GLN A 130 32.58 -25.02 -10.48
N THR A 131 31.41 -25.67 -10.42
CA THR A 131 30.59 -25.90 -11.60
C THR A 131 29.57 -24.77 -11.88
N VAL A 132 29.35 -23.88 -10.91
CA VAL A 132 28.33 -22.83 -10.96
C VAL A 132 28.95 -21.51 -11.38
N LYS A 133 28.61 -21.05 -12.60
CA LYS A 133 29.10 -19.76 -13.11
C LYS A 133 28.37 -18.55 -12.51
N LEU A 134 27.15 -18.75 -12.01
CA LEU A 134 26.26 -17.70 -11.52
C LEU A 134 25.59 -18.14 -10.22
N THR A 135 25.89 -17.45 -9.12
CA THR A 135 25.18 -17.61 -7.84
C THR A 135 24.00 -16.65 -7.74
N GLU A 136 22.97 -16.99 -6.98
CA GLU A 136 21.80 -16.13 -6.76
C GLU A 136 21.53 -15.97 -5.27
N THR A 137 21.21 -14.74 -4.85
CA THR A 137 20.71 -14.44 -3.51
C THR A 137 19.45 -13.62 -3.61
N ALA A 138 18.59 -13.70 -2.60
CA ALA A 138 17.30 -13.04 -2.58
C ALA A 138 17.11 -12.21 -1.31
N THR A 139 16.39 -11.10 -1.43
CA THR A 139 15.92 -10.31 -0.29
C THR A 139 14.52 -9.76 -0.59
N SER A 140 13.75 -9.46 0.46
CA SER A 140 12.34 -9.09 0.37
C SER A 140 12.06 -7.79 1.12
N PHE A 141 11.34 -6.86 0.51
CA PHE A 141 10.94 -5.59 1.14
C PHE A 141 9.42 -5.43 1.14
N PHE A 142 8.89 -4.85 2.22
CA PHE A 142 7.46 -4.56 2.37
C PHE A 142 7.20 -3.06 2.47
N ASN A 143 6.14 -2.57 1.83
CA ASN A 143 5.69 -1.18 1.96
C ASN A 143 4.24 -1.19 2.42
N GLU A 144 3.99 -0.35 3.41
CA GLU A 144 2.63 0.00 3.79
C GLU A 144 2.07 0.98 2.76
N ARG A 145 0.77 0.88 2.52
CA ARG A 145 0.04 1.86 1.72
C ARG A 145 -0.15 3.16 2.51
N GLN A 146 -0.37 4.25 1.80
CA GLN A 146 -0.83 5.49 2.43
C GLN A 146 -2.26 5.34 2.92
N LYS A 147 -2.54 5.87 4.11
CA LYS A 147 -3.87 5.85 4.73
C LYS A 147 -4.33 7.26 5.05
N VAL A 148 -5.62 7.50 4.93
CA VAL A 148 -6.27 8.77 5.30
C VAL A 148 -7.24 8.53 6.45
N LYS A 149 -7.42 9.56 7.28
CA LYS A 149 -8.47 9.59 8.31
C LYS A 149 -9.48 10.67 7.93
N VAL A 150 -10.75 10.31 7.98
CA VAL A 150 -11.86 11.23 7.69
C VAL A 150 -12.65 11.43 8.98
N ASN A 151 -12.77 12.70 9.38
CA ASN A 151 -13.55 13.11 10.54
C ASN A 151 -14.64 14.08 10.09
N LEU A 152 -15.78 14.02 10.76
CA LEU A 152 -16.92 14.90 10.54
C LEU A 152 -17.24 15.61 11.85
N GLU A 153 -17.57 16.89 11.76
CA GLU A 153 -18.14 17.65 12.87
C GLU A 153 -19.50 18.22 12.45
N LYS A 154 -20.51 18.00 13.27
CA LYS A 154 -21.88 18.47 13.04
C LYS A 154 -22.37 19.28 14.23
N TRP A 155 -22.93 20.45 13.94
CA TRP A 155 -23.60 21.30 14.91
C TRP A 155 -25.10 21.39 14.61
N LEU A 156 -25.86 21.72 15.65
CA LEU A 156 -27.31 21.92 15.58
C LEU A 156 -27.65 23.38 15.87
N GLU A 157 -28.66 23.88 15.19
CA GLU A 157 -29.35 25.10 15.61
C GLU A 157 -30.11 24.80 16.90
N THR A 158 -30.07 25.72 17.88
CA THR A 158 -30.72 25.51 19.18
C THR A 158 -31.93 26.41 19.36
N ASN A 159 -32.93 25.94 20.10
CA ASN A 159 -34.09 26.74 20.48
C ASN A 159 -34.51 26.42 21.92
N GLU A 160 -34.15 27.31 22.85
CA GLU A 160 -34.40 27.14 24.28
C GLU A 160 -35.90 27.10 24.63
N ALA A 161 -36.74 27.87 23.93
CA ALA A 161 -38.17 27.94 24.23
C ALA A 161 -38.91 26.61 23.95
N PHE A 162 -38.36 25.81 23.04
CA PHE A 162 -38.89 24.50 22.66
C PHE A 162 -37.97 23.35 23.10
N ASP A 163 -36.89 23.65 23.82
CA ASP A 163 -35.93 22.68 24.33
C ASP A 163 -35.28 21.81 23.22
N ILE A 164 -34.90 22.46 22.11
CA ILE A 164 -34.34 21.83 20.91
C ILE A 164 -32.83 22.09 20.82
N GLY A 165 -32.06 21.03 20.55
CA GLY A 165 -30.64 21.07 20.18
C GLY A 165 -29.67 20.87 21.34
N THR A 166 -30.17 20.65 22.55
CA THR A 166 -29.35 20.39 23.75
C THR A 166 -29.74 19.12 24.50
N ASN A 167 -30.69 18.34 23.98
CA ASN A 167 -31.29 17.17 24.63
C ASN A 167 -30.85 15.83 24.03
N GLY A 168 -29.71 15.82 23.33
CA GLY A 168 -29.12 14.61 22.79
C GLY A 168 -29.62 14.24 21.39
N GLU A 169 -30.35 15.13 20.72
CA GLU A 169 -30.83 14.99 19.33
C GLU A 169 -29.68 14.65 18.38
N ILE A 170 -28.47 15.15 18.67
CA ILE A 170 -27.25 14.87 17.91
C ILE A 170 -26.98 13.37 17.73
N LYS A 171 -27.40 12.52 18.69
CA LYS A 171 -27.24 11.05 18.64
C LYS A 171 -28.18 10.37 17.65
N ASN A 172 -29.27 11.03 17.27
CA ASN A 172 -30.25 10.50 16.30
C ASN A 172 -29.85 10.80 14.84
N ILE A 173 -28.76 11.54 14.66
CA ILE A 173 -28.23 11.93 13.35
C ILE A 173 -27.18 10.92 12.89
N SER A 174 -27.30 10.50 11.64
CA SER A 174 -26.31 9.64 10.99
C SER A 174 -25.95 10.15 9.60
N PHE A 175 -24.72 9.90 9.19
CA PHE A 175 -24.21 10.21 7.86
C PHE A 175 -23.78 8.92 7.17
N GLY A 176 -23.83 8.90 5.85
CA GLY A 176 -23.20 7.87 5.04
C GLY A 176 -21.96 8.43 4.38
N LEU A 177 -20.87 7.66 4.38
CA LEU A 177 -19.72 7.87 3.51
C LEU A 177 -19.95 7.12 2.20
N PHE A 178 -19.79 7.82 1.08
CA PHE A 178 -20.06 7.28 -0.24
C PHE A 178 -18.89 7.49 -1.19
N ALA A 179 -18.73 6.58 -2.15
CA ALA A 179 -17.87 6.81 -3.30
C ALA A 179 -18.53 7.80 -4.26
N GLU A 180 -17.82 8.83 -4.70
CA GLU A 180 -18.32 9.78 -5.70
C GLU A 180 -18.33 9.16 -7.12
N LYS A 181 -17.38 8.26 -7.38
CA LYS A 181 -17.21 7.56 -8.66
C LYS A 181 -16.96 6.09 -8.39
N GLU A 182 -17.14 5.26 -9.41
CA GLU A 182 -16.79 3.85 -9.32
C GLU A 182 -15.30 3.67 -8.99
N ILE A 183 -15.01 2.81 -8.02
CA ILE A 183 -13.66 2.43 -7.61
C ILE A 183 -13.50 0.93 -7.85
N VAL A 184 -12.66 0.57 -8.82
CA VAL A 184 -12.43 -0.83 -9.21
C VAL A 184 -11.20 -1.37 -8.48
N SER A 185 -11.33 -2.53 -7.85
CA SER A 185 -10.26 -3.22 -7.15
C SER A 185 -9.40 -4.06 -8.11
N SER A 186 -8.25 -4.55 -7.65
CA SER A 186 -7.36 -5.36 -8.50
C SER A 186 -7.93 -6.73 -8.89
N SER A 187 -8.88 -7.28 -8.13
CA SER A 187 -9.59 -8.52 -8.50
C SER A 187 -10.75 -8.29 -9.49
N GLY A 188 -11.11 -7.03 -9.76
CA GLY A 188 -12.18 -6.66 -10.67
C GLY A 188 -13.54 -6.42 -10.00
N THR A 189 -13.67 -6.62 -8.68
CA THR A 189 -14.84 -6.12 -7.93
C THR A 189 -14.80 -4.60 -7.82
N SER A 190 -15.94 -3.94 -7.59
CA SER A 190 -15.97 -2.48 -7.48
C SER A 190 -16.91 -1.97 -6.39
N ILE A 191 -16.59 -0.77 -5.90
CA ILE A 191 -17.51 0.10 -5.19
C ILE A 191 -18.15 1.00 -6.25
N PRO A 192 -19.45 0.89 -6.54
CA PRO A 192 -20.08 1.71 -7.56
C PRO A 192 -20.12 3.19 -7.14
N ALA A 193 -20.33 4.07 -8.13
CA ALA A 193 -20.66 5.47 -7.83
C ALA A 193 -21.91 5.54 -6.93
N ASP A 194 -21.89 6.43 -5.94
CA ASP A 194 -22.89 6.55 -4.89
C ASP A 194 -23.06 5.28 -4.02
N GLY A 195 -22.10 4.34 -4.07
CA GLY A 195 -22.07 3.18 -3.19
C GLY A 195 -21.74 3.58 -1.75
N LEU A 196 -22.58 3.15 -0.79
CA LEU A 196 -22.38 3.38 0.65
C LEU A 196 -21.22 2.53 1.16
N ILE A 197 -20.27 3.16 1.82
CA ILE A 197 -19.07 2.53 2.38
C ILE A 197 -19.22 2.34 3.88
N GLU A 198 -19.62 3.36 4.62
CA GLU A 198 -19.75 3.31 6.07
C GLU A 198 -20.89 4.22 6.53
N ILE A 199 -21.65 3.79 7.54
CA ILE A 199 -22.58 4.66 8.27
C ILE A 199 -21.82 5.25 9.45
N ILE A 200 -21.72 6.57 9.48
CA ILE A 200 -21.07 7.38 10.50
C ILE A 200 -22.12 7.84 11.50
N THR A 201 -21.94 7.49 12.77
CA THR A 201 -22.71 8.04 13.89
C THR A 201 -21.90 9.13 14.60
N LEU A 202 -22.60 9.99 15.34
CA LEU A 202 -21.98 11.11 16.04
C LEU A 202 -21.87 10.84 17.54
N ASP A 203 -20.78 11.32 18.14
CA ASP A 203 -20.66 11.43 19.59
C ASP A 203 -21.50 12.59 20.17
N GLU A 204 -21.52 12.73 21.50
CA GLU A 204 -22.26 13.79 22.20
C GLU A 204 -21.84 15.21 21.85
N LYS A 205 -20.65 15.37 21.24
CA LYS A 205 -20.11 16.66 20.80
C LYS A 205 -20.31 16.87 19.30
N GLY A 206 -21.00 15.96 18.62
CA GLY A 206 -21.24 16.04 17.18
C GLY A 206 -20.08 15.57 16.31
N ASN A 207 -19.09 14.84 16.85
CA ASN A 207 -18.00 14.30 16.06
C ASN A 207 -18.34 12.90 15.54
N GLY A 208 -18.10 12.68 14.26
CA GLY A 208 -18.15 11.37 13.61
C GLY A 208 -16.77 10.97 13.07
N TYR A 209 -16.47 9.68 13.12
CA TYR A 209 -15.18 9.13 12.69
C TYR A 209 -15.41 8.00 11.70
N VAL A 210 -14.68 8.04 10.57
CA VAL A 210 -14.64 6.94 9.60
C VAL A 210 -13.60 5.93 10.05
N ASN A 211 -14.00 4.68 10.18
CA ASN A 211 -13.13 3.57 10.57
C ASN A 211 -12.66 2.75 9.38
N THR A 212 -13.42 2.77 8.27
CA THR A 212 -13.05 2.09 7.04
C THR A 212 -11.78 2.71 6.47
N GLU A 213 -10.76 1.88 6.23
CA GLU A 213 -9.58 2.33 5.52
C GLU A 213 -9.92 2.46 4.02
N LEU A 214 -9.78 3.67 3.48
CA LEU A 214 -10.29 4.01 2.15
C LEU A 214 -9.26 3.70 1.04
N PRO A 215 -9.70 3.14 -0.11
CA PRO A 215 -8.84 3.07 -1.30
C PRO A 215 -8.59 4.46 -1.88
N PHE A 216 -7.77 4.56 -2.92
CA PHE A 216 -7.66 5.81 -3.66
C PHE A 216 -8.97 6.07 -4.42
N GLY A 217 -9.57 7.22 -4.18
CA GLY A 217 -10.84 7.59 -4.77
C GLY A 217 -11.27 8.98 -4.36
N SER A 218 -12.46 9.36 -4.81
CA SER A 218 -13.14 10.58 -4.39
C SER A 218 -14.39 10.19 -3.62
N TYR A 219 -14.64 10.87 -2.51
CA TYR A 219 -15.67 10.51 -1.56
C TYR A 219 -16.51 11.72 -1.18
N TYR A 220 -17.72 11.46 -0.71
CA TYR A 220 -18.55 12.47 -0.07
C TYR A 220 -19.29 11.88 1.13
N VAL A 221 -19.66 12.74 2.07
CA VAL A 221 -20.60 12.40 3.14
C VAL A 221 -21.97 13.03 2.87
N LYS A 222 -23.03 12.33 3.24
CA LYS A 222 -24.42 12.79 3.12
C LYS A 222 -25.20 12.36 4.35
N GLU A 223 -26.07 13.23 4.87
CA GLU A 223 -26.95 12.91 6.00
C GLU A 223 -27.95 11.81 5.59
N LEU A 224 -28.13 10.79 6.44
CA LEU A 224 -29.05 9.66 6.21
C LEU A 224 -30.27 9.72 7.11
N SER A 225 -30.06 10.17 8.35
CA SER A 225 -31.12 10.41 9.32
C SER A 225 -30.82 11.67 10.09
N THR A 226 -31.87 12.35 10.52
CA THR A 226 -31.79 13.47 11.44
C THR A 226 -32.88 13.34 12.49
N ASP A 227 -32.78 14.09 13.58
CA ASP A 227 -33.80 14.09 14.63
C ASP A 227 -35.11 14.75 14.15
N GLU A 228 -36.26 14.36 14.70
CA GLU A 228 -37.59 14.80 14.24
C GLU A 228 -37.80 16.32 14.24
N HIS A 229 -36.99 17.04 15.03
CA HIS A 229 -37.02 18.50 15.11
C HIS A 229 -36.27 19.21 13.97
N TYR A 230 -35.54 18.47 13.12
CA TYR A 230 -34.72 19.03 12.03
C TYR A 230 -35.13 18.49 10.66
N ILE A 231 -34.77 19.24 9.61
CA ILE A 231 -35.01 18.84 8.22
C ILE A 231 -33.77 18.10 7.71
N LEU A 232 -33.98 16.87 7.24
CA LEU A 232 -32.93 16.05 6.65
C LEU A 232 -32.31 16.74 5.42
N SER A 233 -30.99 16.90 5.42
CA SER A 233 -30.28 17.49 4.29
C SER A 233 -29.98 16.48 3.19
N ASP A 234 -30.30 16.81 1.94
CA ASP A 234 -29.92 16.00 0.77
C ASP A 234 -28.52 16.34 0.21
N LYS A 235 -27.86 17.37 0.80
CA LYS A 235 -26.58 17.89 0.34
C LYS A 235 -25.46 16.86 0.48
N LYS A 236 -24.69 16.71 -0.60
CA LYS A 236 -23.42 15.96 -0.61
C LYS A 236 -22.28 16.89 -0.22
N TYR A 237 -21.46 16.47 0.75
CA TYR A 237 -20.28 17.20 1.21
C TYR A 237 -19.03 16.44 0.75
N PRO A 238 -18.24 16.96 -0.19
CA PRO A 238 -17.02 16.31 -0.64
C PRO A 238 -16.01 16.13 0.50
N VAL A 239 -15.35 14.97 0.55
CA VAL A 239 -14.19 14.74 1.40
C VAL A 239 -12.97 15.30 0.67
N VAL A 240 -12.33 16.32 1.25
CA VAL A 240 -11.18 17.06 0.68
C VAL A 240 -9.92 16.92 1.52
#